data_AF-A0AAD9Z057-F1
#
_entry.id   AF-A0AAD9Z057-F1
#
_cell.length_a   1.000
_cell.length_b   1.000
_cell.length_c   1.000
_cell.angle_alpha   90.00
_cell.angle_beta   90.00
_cell.angle_gamma   90.00
#
_symmetry.space_group_name_H-M   'P 1'
#
loop_
_entity.id
_entity.type
_entity.pdbx_description
1 polymer ?
#
loop_
_entity_poly.entity_id
_entity_poly.type
_entity_poly.pdbx_seq_one_letter_code
_entity_poly.pdbx_strand_id
1 'polypeptide(L)'
;MTTVPTIEEVLRHRPPMRVLILIRQASSLWQSASVSSDRIIEEALATLHVRPSDAQYKFLVNEKWPFLNLFVFALYHGAYRSASAHFPHDLPVLVVDYNRKGTTVSIAGSVRRREVNVRVAEHHNLNGWDREPPFFAD
;
A
#
# COMPACT_ATOMS: atom_id res chain seq x y z
N MET A 1 -28.31 -5.84 -8.00
CA MET A 1 -27.36 -4.71 -7.88
C MET A 1 -26.46 -5.02 -6.71
N THR A 2 -25.19 -5.35 -6.93
CA THR A 2 -24.21 -5.54 -5.85
C THR A 2 -23.77 -4.18 -5.34
N THR A 3 -24.02 -3.90 -4.07
CA THR A 3 -23.55 -2.68 -3.38
C THR A 3 -22.03 -2.72 -3.28
N VAL A 4 -21.36 -1.62 -3.66
CA VAL A 4 -19.92 -1.47 -3.46
C VAL A 4 -19.68 -1.27 -1.96
N PRO A 5 -18.81 -2.07 -1.33
CA PRO A 5 -18.57 -1.95 0.11
C PRO A 5 -17.92 -0.59 0.44
N THR A 6 -18.21 -0.06 1.62
CA THR A 6 -17.53 1.15 2.13
C THR A 6 -16.13 0.81 2.65
N ILE A 7 -15.27 1.83 2.82
CA ILE A 7 -13.93 1.64 3.39
C ILE A 7 -14.01 1.07 4.82
N GLU A 8 -14.95 1.56 5.63
CA GLU A 8 -15.20 1.09 6.98
C GLU A 8 -15.62 -0.38 7.02
N GLU A 9 -16.48 -0.80 6.09
CA GLU A 9 -16.87 -2.19 5.94
C GLU A 9 -15.67 -3.07 5.58
N VAL A 10 -14.86 -2.65 4.60
CA VAL A 10 -13.66 -3.41 4.20
C VAL A 10 -12.69 -3.54 5.38
N LEU A 11 -12.42 -2.46 6.11
CA LEU A 11 -11.50 -2.47 7.25
C LEU A 11 -12.05 -3.31 8.42
N ARG A 12 -13.37 -3.30 8.66
CA ARG A 12 -14.01 -4.10 9.72
C ARG A 12 -13.87 -5.60 9.49
N HIS A 13 -14.00 -6.06 8.25
CA HIS A 13 -13.87 -7.47 7.91
C HIS A 13 -12.42 -7.98 7.91
N ARG A 14 -11.44 -7.05 7.94
CA ARG A 14 -10.00 -7.35 7.96
C ARG A 14 -9.55 -8.40 6.93
N PRO A 15 -10.00 -8.36 5.65
CA PRO A 15 -9.48 -9.29 4.67
C PRO A 15 -8.02 -8.94 4.35
N PRO A 16 -7.19 -9.92 3.90
CA PRO A 16 -5.89 -9.62 3.33
C PRO A 16 -6.04 -8.61 2.19
N MET A 17 -5.35 -7.48 2.30
CA MET A 17 -5.43 -6.40 1.33
C MET A 17 -4.08 -5.72 1.14
N ARG A 18 -3.99 -4.83 0.17
CA ARG A 18 -2.86 -3.92 0.01
C ARG A 18 -3.31 -2.50 0.26
N VAL A 19 -2.43 -1.70 0.82
CA VAL A 19 -2.60 -0.26 0.93
C VAL A 19 -1.55 0.39 0.05
N LEU A 20 -2.02 1.12 -0.95
CA LEU A 20 -1.23 1.99 -1.80
C LEU A 20 -1.24 3.39 -1.18
N ILE A 21 -0.07 3.89 -0.79
CA ILE A 21 0.11 5.26 -0.35
C ILE A 21 0.73 6.06 -1.51
N LEU A 22 0.10 7.17 -1.84
CA LEU A 22 0.61 8.14 -2.81
C LEU A 22 0.93 9.43 -2.06
N ILE A 23 2.19 9.87 -2.10
CA ILE A 23 2.61 11.15 -1.55
C ILE A 23 3.08 12.03 -2.70
N ARG A 24 2.28 13.03 -3.05
CA ARG A 24 2.62 13.98 -4.12
C ARG A 24 3.58 15.04 -3.61
N GLN A 25 4.38 15.61 -4.51
CA GLN A 25 5.36 16.65 -4.16
C GLN A 25 4.78 17.83 -3.36
N ALA A 26 3.53 18.19 -3.64
CA ALA A 26 2.86 19.29 -2.96
C ALA A 26 2.25 18.91 -1.59
N SER A 27 2.41 17.67 -1.11
CA SER A 27 1.98 17.23 0.21
C SER A 27 2.94 17.73 1.30
N SER A 28 2.41 18.05 2.49
CA SER A 28 3.23 18.34 3.67
C SER A 28 4.10 17.15 4.11
N LEU A 29 3.71 15.92 3.73
CA LEU A 29 4.46 14.69 4.04
C LEU A 29 5.61 14.43 3.07
N TRP A 30 5.78 15.23 2.01
CA TRP A 30 6.79 14.97 0.97
C TRP A 30 8.20 14.83 1.53
N GLN A 31 8.60 15.74 2.42
CA GLN A 31 9.94 15.69 3.03
C GLN A 31 10.09 14.46 3.95
N SER A 32 9.04 14.11 4.69
CA SER A 32 9.05 12.92 5.55
C SER A 32 9.14 11.62 4.76
N ALA A 33 8.53 11.56 3.58
CA ALA A 33 8.56 10.38 2.70
C ALA A 33 9.97 9.98 2.26
N SER A 34 10.87 10.96 2.11
CA SER A 34 12.26 10.70 1.78
C SER A 34 13.08 10.18 2.95
N VAL A 35 12.64 10.46 4.19
CA VAL A 35 13.41 10.24 5.43
C VAL A 35 13.00 8.95 6.15
N SER A 36 11.70 8.65 6.24
CA SER A 36 11.22 7.52 7.05
C SER A 36 9.99 6.87 6.42
N SER A 37 10.14 5.62 5.98
CA SER A 37 9.01 4.83 5.47
C SER A 37 8.05 4.43 6.59
N ASP A 38 8.56 4.14 7.79
CA ASP A 38 7.74 3.77 8.94
C ASP A 38 6.77 4.89 9.32
N ARG A 39 7.25 6.14 9.39
CA ARG A 39 6.39 7.30 9.66
C ARG A 39 5.27 7.44 8.62
N ILE A 40 5.56 7.16 7.35
CA ILE A 40 4.55 7.22 6.28
C ILE A 40 3.50 6.12 6.44
N ILE A 41 3.91 4.91 6.81
CA ILE A 41 2.99 3.79 7.05
C ILE A 41 2.15 4.07 8.29
N GLU A 42 2.73 4.56 9.38
CA GLU A 42 2.02 4.96 10.60
C GLU A 42 0.96 6.04 10.31
N GLU A 43 1.32 7.07 9.53
CA GLU A 43 0.39 8.12 9.12
C GLU A 43 -0.77 7.56 8.27
N ALA A 44 -0.48 6.61 7.36
CA ALA A 44 -1.51 5.92 6.58
C ALA A 44 -2.42 5.04 7.44
N LEU A 45 -1.88 4.32 8.42
CA LEU A 45 -2.67 3.54 9.37
C LEU A 45 -3.56 4.46 10.22
N ALA A 46 -3.04 5.60 10.68
CA ALA A 46 -3.81 6.61 11.41
C ALA A 46 -4.94 7.19 10.55
N THR A 47 -4.66 7.54 9.29
CA THR A 47 -5.66 7.99 8.31
C THR A 47 -6.77 6.95 8.09
N LEU A 48 -6.41 5.66 8.11
CA LEU A 48 -7.36 4.55 7.98
C LEU A 48 -8.04 4.19 9.32
N HIS A 49 -7.75 4.90 10.42
CA HIS A 49 -8.22 4.59 11.78
C HIS A 49 -7.90 3.17 12.23
N VAL A 50 -6.79 2.61 11.74
CA VAL A 50 -6.28 1.29 12.14
C VAL A 50 -5.29 1.49 13.28
N ARG A 51 -5.61 0.95 14.46
CA ARG A 51 -4.72 1.02 15.62
C ARG A 51 -3.44 0.22 15.34
N PRO A 52 -2.24 0.71 15.72
CA PRO A 52 -0.99 -0.03 15.52
C PRO A 52 -1.01 -1.45 16.09
N SER A 53 -1.64 -1.66 17.24
CA SER A 53 -1.79 -2.99 17.86
C SER A 53 -2.67 -3.96 17.08
N ASP A 54 -3.57 -3.45 16.23
CA ASP A 54 -4.39 -4.25 15.31
C ASP A 54 -3.74 -4.41 13.93
N ALA A 55 -2.75 -3.58 13.60
CA ALA A 55 -2.16 -3.48 12.28
C ALA A 55 -1.17 -4.62 12.04
N GLN A 56 -1.67 -5.80 11.64
CA GLN A 56 -0.81 -6.82 11.05
C GLN A 56 -0.45 -6.41 9.63
N TYR A 57 0.66 -5.68 9.48
CA TYR A 57 1.13 -5.23 8.17
C TYR A 57 2.53 -5.75 7.82
N LYS A 58 2.81 -5.79 6.51
CA LYS A 58 4.15 -6.03 5.98
C LYS A 58 4.45 -5.00 4.90
N PHE A 59 5.51 -4.21 5.10
CA PHE A 59 5.95 -3.24 4.12
C PHE A 59 6.53 -3.95 2.90
N LEU A 60 6.08 -3.56 1.69
CA LEU A 60 6.40 -4.28 0.45
C LEU A 60 7.29 -3.49 -0.49
N VAL A 61 6.88 -2.27 -0.84
CA VAL A 61 7.50 -1.50 -1.92
C VAL A 61 7.57 -0.02 -1.55
N ASN A 62 8.69 0.62 -1.87
CA ASN A 62 8.88 2.07 -1.92
C ASN A 62 9.42 2.44 -3.31
N GLU A 63 8.66 3.24 -4.07
CA GLU A 63 9.15 3.84 -5.31
C GLU A 63 9.21 5.36 -5.16
N LYS A 64 10.37 5.94 -5.46
CA LYS A 64 10.60 7.38 -5.45
C LYS A 64 10.64 7.89 -6.89
N TRP A 65 9.70 8.76 -7.25
CA TRP A 65 9.67 9.45 -8.54
C TRP A 65 9.80 10.95 -8.32
N PRO A 66 10.24 11.75 -9.32
CA PRO A 66 10.48 13.18 -9.16
C PRO A 66 9.32 13.99 -8.55
N PHE A 67 8.07 13.55 -8.77
CA PHE A 67 6.86 14.25 -8.31
C PHE A 67 5.91 13.38 -7.47
N LEU A 68 6.28 12.13 -7.21
CA LEU A 68 5.44 11.15 -6.52
C LEU A 68 6.30 10.13 -5.76
N ASN A 69 6.09 10.00 -4.45
CA ASN A 69 6.56 8.84 -3.71
C ASN A 69 5.39 7.86 -3.56
N LEU A 70 5.66 6.59 -3.79
CA LEU A 70 4.67 5.51 -3.74
C LEU A 70 5.13 4.47 -2.73
N PHE A 71 4.23 4.08 -1.84
CA PHE A 71 4.48 3.02 -0.88
C PHE A 71 3.39 1.96 -1.00
N VAL A 72 3.75 0.70 -0.88
CA VAL A 72 2.79 -0.40 -0.79
C VAL A 72 3.11 -1.23 0.44
N PHE A 73 2.10 -1.50 1.25
CA PHE A 73 2.18 -2.51 2.29
C PHE A 73 0.99 -3.48 2.21
N ALA A 74 1.19 -4.73 2.61
CA ALA A 74 0.10 -5.67 2.83
C ALA A 74 -0.47 -5.45 4.23
N LEU A 75 -1.79 -5.43 4.36
CA LEU A 75 -2.51 -5.30 5.63
C LEU A 75 -3.39 -6.54 5.84
N TYR A 76 -3.45 -7.05 7.08
CA TYR A 76 -4.17 -8.26 7.49
C TYR A 76 -3.80 -9.51 6.68
N HIS A 77 -2.59 -9.53 6.10
CA HIS A 77 -2.11 -10.65 5.29
C HIS A 77 -1.11 -11.51 6.08
N GLY A 78 -1.57 -12.12 7.16
CA GLY A 78 -0.70 -12.89 8.06
C GLY A 78 -0.04 -14.12 7.43
N ALA A 79 -0.60 -14.63 6.34
CA ALA A 79 -0.04 -15.74 5.57
C ALA A 79 0.82 -15.28 4.37
N TYR A 80 1.29 -14.04 4.36
CA TYR A 80 2.13 -13.53 3.28
C TYR A 80 3.42 -14.35 3.14
N ARG A 81 3.67 -14.88 1.94
CA ARG A 81 4.90 -15.63 1.61
C ARG A 81 5.59 -14.99 0.42
N SER A 82 6.84 -14.56 0.60
CA SER A 82 7.63 -13.94 -0.47
C SER A 82 7.88 -14.92 -1.63
N ALA A 83 8.08 -16.21 -1.31
CA ALA A 83 8.24 -17.29 -2.27
C ALA A 83 7.15 -17.41 -3.33
N SER A 84 5.91 -17.05 -3.00
CA SER A 84 4.79 -17.07 -3.95
C SER A 84 4.41 -15.68 -4.48
N ALA A 85 5.03 -14.61 -3.95
CA ALA A 85 4.65 -13.23 -4.26
C ALA A 85 5.13 -12.75 -5.64
N HIS A 86 5.91 -13.57 -6.35
CA HIS A 86 6.26 -13.44 -7.78
C HIS A 86 5.06 -13.55 -8.71
N PHE A 87 3.95 -14.15 -8.23
CA PHE A 87 2.68 -14.19 -8.96
C PHE A 87 1.76 -13.07 -8.49
N PRO A 88 1.10 -12.35 -9.41
CA PRO A 88 0.16 -11.31 -9.02
C PRO A 88 -1.03 -11.93 -8.29
N HIS A 89 -1.27 -11.47 -7.05
CA HIS A 89 -2.49 -11.81 -6.31
C HIS A 89 -3.66 -10.94 -6.80
N ASP A 90 -4.90 -11.33 -6.53
CA ASP A 90 -6.07 -10.45 -6.76
C ASP A 90 -6.61 -9.90 -5.43
N LEU A 91 -5.74 -9.19 -4.68
CA LEU A 91 -6.13 -8.61 -3.39
C LEU A 91 -6.84 -7.27 -3.58
N PRO A 92 -7.85 -6.93 -2.74
CA PRO A 92 -8.36 -5.58 -2.62
C PRO A 92 -7.24 -4.59 -2.34
N VAL A 93 -7.38 -3.36 -2.87
CA VAL A 93 -6.42 -2.28 -2.67
C VAL A 93 -7.14 -1.05 -2.12
N LEU A 94 -6.70 -0.56 -0.97
CA LEU A 94 -7.05 0.78 -0.49
C LEU A 94 -5.99 1.76 -0.99
N VAL A 95 -6.42 2.95 -1.40
CA VAL A 95 -5.55 4.04 -1.84
C VAL A 95 -5.66 5.18 -0.86
N VAL A 96 -4.52 5.58 -0.29
CA VAL A 96 -4.38 6.79 0.54
C VAL A 96 -3.53 7.78 -0.25
N ASP A 97 -4.17 8.83 -0.79
CA ASP A 97 -3.50 9.86 -1.61
C ASP A 97 -3.38 11.16 -0.81
N TYR A 98 -2.16 11.46 -0.40
CA TYR A 98 -1.74 12.70 0.23
C TYR A 98 -1.33 13.71 -0.84
N ASN A 99 -2.11 14.78 -0.95
CA ASN A 99 -1.91 15.82 -1.95
C ASN A 99 -2.05 17.22 -1.32
N ARG A 100 -1.90 18.25 -2.16
CA ARG A 100 -1.97 19.66 -1.72
C ARG A 100 -3.30 20.02 -1.05
N LYS A 101 -4.41 19.42 -1.47
CA LYS A 101 -5.76 19.69 -0.96
C LYS A 101 -6.09 18.89 0.31
N GLY A 102 -5.18 18.04 0.77
CA GLY A 102 -5.36 17.16 1.92
C GLY A 102 -5.25 15.69 1.53
N THR A 103 -5.83 14.84 2.37
CA THR A 103 -5.77 13.38 2.25
C THR A 103 -7.08 12.86 1.68
N THR A 104 -6.99 11.93 0.74
CA THR A 104 -8.15 11.19 0.23
C THR A 104 -7.94 9.70 0.41
N VAL A 105 -9.01 8.98 0.76
CA VAL A 105 -9.01 7.52 0.90
C VAL A 105 -10.06 6.95 -0.03
N SER A 106 -9.72 5.90 -0.78
CA SER A 106 -10.64 5.22 -1.69
C SER A 106 -10.33 3.74 -1.82
N ILE A 107 -11.32 2.96 -2.25
CA ILE A 107 -11.11 1.58 -2.70
C ILE A 107 -10.73 1.64 -4.17
N ALA A 108 -9.63 0.99 -4.55
CA ALA A 108 -9.19 0.96 -5.93
C ALA A 108 -10.20 0.21 -6.82
N GLY A 109 -10.55 0.84 -7.95
CA GLY A 109 -11.25 0.14 -9.04
C GLY A 109 -10.40 -0.98 -9.65
N SER A 110 -11.02 -1.83 -10.48
CA SER A 110 -10.41 -3.05 -11.04
C SER A 110 -9.05 -2.81 -11.72
N VAL A 111 -8.92 -1.75 -12.51
CA VAL A 111 -7.67 -1.42 -13.23
C VAL A 111 -6.53 -1.14 -12.24
N ARG A 112 -6.73 -0.19 -11.31
CA ARG A 112 -5.70 0.17 -10.33
C ARG A 112 -5.41 -0.95 -9.34
N ARG A 113 -6.43 -1.73 -8.96
CA ARG A 113 -6.27 -2.94 -8.15
C ARG A 113 -5.30 -3.90 -8.84
N ARG A 114 -5.53 -4.19 -10.13
CA ARG A 114 -4.67 -5.06 -10.92
C ARG A 114 -3.25 -4.50 -11.04
N GLU A 115 -3.10 -3.22 -11.36
CA GLU A 115 -1.80 -2.55 -11.50
C GLU A 115 -0.93 -2.69 -10.25
N VAL A 116 -1.48 -2.33 -9.07
CA VAL A 116 -0.78 -2.48 -7.79
C VAL A 116 -0.44 -3.94 -7.51
N ASN A 117 -1.35 -4.85 -7.88
CA ASN A 117 -1.13 -6.27 -7.66
C ASN A 117 0.05 -6.81 -8.47
N VAL A 118 0.08 -6.47 -9.76
CA VAL A 118 1.15 -6.81 -10.72
C VAL A 118 2.47 -6.15 -10.33
N ARG A 119 2.49 -4.86 -10.00
CA ARG A 119 3.72 -4.12 -9.66
C ARG A 119 4.50 -4.74 -8.51
N VAL A 120 3.83 -5.16 -7.42
CA VAL A 120 4.54 -5.85 -6.32
C VAL A 120 5.14 -7.17 -6.80
N ALA A 121 4.44 -7.93 -7.64
CA ALA A 121 4.95 -9.17 -8.19
C ALA A 121 6.17 -8.93 -9.11
N GLU A 122 6.14 -7.86 -9.90
CA GLU A 122 7.28 -7.39 -10.67
C GLU A 122 8.47 -7.05 -9.76
N HIS A 123 8.27 -6.36 -8.63
CA HIS A 123 9.34 -6.09 -7.66
C HIS A 123 9.95 -7.37 -7.10
N HIS A 124 9.15 -8.39 -6.77
CA HIS A 124 9.69 -9.71 -6.40
C HIS A 124 10.53 -10.31 -7.53
N ASN A 125 10.02 -10.29 -8.76
CA ASN A 125 10.73 -10.83 -9.92
C ASN A 125 12.06 -10.12 -10.21
N LEU A 126 12.14 -8.81 -9.97
CA LEU A 126 13.35 -8.01 -10.20
C LEU A 126 14.41 -8.20 -9.11
N ASN A 127 14.02 -8.49 -7.86
CA ASN A 127 14.95 -8.61 -6.74
C ASN A 127 15.46 -10.04 -6.51
N GLY A 128 14.81 -11.04 -7.12
CA GLY A 128 15.22 -12.44 -7.09
C GLY A 128 14.31 -13.33 -6.24
N TRP A 129 14.40 -14.64 -6.48
CA TRP A 129 13.53 -15.63 -5.86
C TRP A 129 13.67 -15.63 -4.32
N ASP A 130 12.55 -15.67 -3.60
CA ASP A 130 12.46 -15.66 -2.13
C ASP A 130 13.02 -14.41 -1.42
N ARG A 131 13.34 -13.33 -2.13
CA ARG A 131 13.78 -12.11 -1.46
C ARG A 131 12.66 -11.51 -0.62
N GLU A 132 13.03 -11.10 0.58
CA GLU A 132 12.12 -10.47 1.51
C GLU A 132 12.05 -8.95 1.23
N PRO A 133 10.83 -8.38 1.15
CA PRO A 133 10.65 -6.93 1.08
C PRO A 133 11.00 -6.25 2.42
N PRO A 134 11.15 -4.92 2.48
CA PRO A 134 10.78 -3.94 1.45
C PRO A 134 11.76 -3.85 0.26
N PHE A 135 11.19 -3.64 -0.92
CA PHE A 135 11.93 -3.31 -2.13
C PHE A 135 11.91 -1.80 -2.38
N PHE A 136 13.03 -1.26 -2.82
CA PHE A 136 13.21 0.16 -3.09
C PHE A 136 13.55 0.36 -4.57
N ALA A 137 12.92 1.34 -5.19
CA ALA A 137 13.26 1.84 -6.52
C ALA A 137 13.28 3.38 -6.51
N ASP A 138 14.31 3.96 -7.11
CA ASP A 138 14.57 5.40 -7.17
C ASP A 138 14.92 5.90 -8.59
#